data_AF-A0A9F2WJI4-F1
#
_entry.id   AF-A0A9F2WJI4-F1
#
_cell.length_a   1.000
_cell.length_b   1.000
_cell.length_c   1.000
_cell.angle_alpha   90.00
_cell.angle_beta   90.00
_cell.angle_gamma   90.00
#
_symmetry.space_group_name_H-M   'P 1'
#
loop_
_entity.id
_entity.type
_entity.pdbx_description
1 polymer ?
#
loop_
_entity_poly.entity_id
_entity_poly.type
_entity_poly.pdbx_seq_one_letter_code
_entity_poly.pdbx_strand_id
1 'polypeptide(L)'
;MTIYTTLVGLLNARNYNFGGEFVEAMIRQLKECLKANMYNEAVYLVRFLSDLVNCHVIAAPSMVAMFENFVSVTQEEDVPQVRCDWYVYAFLSSLPWVGKELYEKKDTEMERILSTVENYLKRRQKTHVPMLQVWSADKPHPQEEYLDCLWAQIQKMKKDHWQERHIPRPYLAFDSVLCEALQHNLPPFTPPPHTADSVYPMPRVTFRMFDYTDDPEVS
;
A
#
# COMPACT_ATOMS: atom_id res chain seq x y z
N MET A 1 -8.40 7.72 8.28
CA MET A 1 -8.69 6.78 7.18
C MET A 1 -9.68 5.72 7.61
N THR A 2 -9.36 4.88 8.61
CA THR A 2 -10.19 3.74 9.06
C THR A 2 -11.61 4.11 9.53
N ILE A 3 -11.81 5.33 10.02
CA ILE A 3 -13.13 5.89 10.35
C ILE A 3 -14.02 5.96 9.10
N TYR A 4 -13.49 6.45 7.99
CA TYR A 4 -14.25 6.65 6.75
C TYR A 4 -14.51 5.33 6.02
N THR A 5 -13.56 4.39 6.04
CA THR A 5 -13.76 3.05 5.47
C THR A 5 -14.84 2.29 6.25
N THR A 6 -14.84 2.40 7.58
CA THR A 6 -15.92 1.87 8.44
C THR A 6 -17.28 2.47 8.07
N LEU A 7 -17.35 3.81 7.91
CA LEU A 7 -18.58 4.48 7.50
C LEU A 7 -19.09 3.97 6.14
N VAL A 8 -18.19 3.83 5.16
CA VAL A 8 -18.55 3.28 3.83
C VAL A 8 -19.00 1.83 3.95
N GLY A 9 -18.38 1.02 4.80
CA GLY A 9 -18.82 -0.35 5.11
C GLY A 9 -20.26 -0.39 5.62
N LEU A 10 -20.58 0.47 6.59
CA LEU A 10 -21.93 0.58 7.13
C LEU A 10 -22.96 1.09 6.10
N LEU A 11 -22.55 1.99 5.20
CA LEU A 11 -23.40 2.45 4.10
C LEU A 11 -23.63 1.34 3.06
N ASN A 12 -22.60 0.58 2.70
CA ASN A 12 -22.71 -0.57 1.80
C ASN A 12 -23.64 -1.65 2.36
N ALA A 13 -23.53 -1.96 3.66
CA ALA A 13 -24.41 -2.91 4.34
C ALA A 13 -25.89 -2.49 4.26
N ARG A 14 -26.18 -1.18 4.22
CA ARG A 14 -27.55 -0.66 4.07
C ARG A 14 -28.00 -0.53 2.62
N ASN A 15 -27.08 -0.22 1.70
CA ASN A 15 -27.36 -0.02 0.29
C ASN A 15 -26.19 -0.54 -0.56
N TYR A 16 -26.34 -1.75 -1.06
CA TYR A 16 -25.32 -2.40 -1.90
C TYR A 16 -25.01 -1.62 -3.18
N ASN A 17 -26.02 -1.03 -3.83
CA ASN A 17 -25.83 -0.26 -5.06
C ASN A 17 -24.95 0.97 -4.82
N PHE A 18 -25.14 1.65 -3.69
CA PHE A 18 -24.27 2.76 -3.29
C PHE A 18 -22.81 2.31 -3.13
N GLY A 19 -22.57 1.15 -2.50
CA GLY A 19 -21.22 0.62 -2.36
C GLY A 19 -20.53 0.37 -3.70
N GLY A 20 -21.28 -0.16 -4.67
CA GLY A 20 -20.79 -0.39 -6.04
C GLY A 20 -20.42 0.91 -6.75
N GLU A 21 -21.34 1.88 -6.77
CA GLU A 21 -21.10 3.22 -7.36
C GLU A 21 -19.92 3.93 -6.70
N PHE A 22 -19.78 3.81 -5.38
CA PHE A 22 -18.67 4.39 -4.63
C PHE A 22 -17.32 3.78 -5.04
N VAL A 23 -17.25 2.44 -5.14
CA VAL A 23 -16.03 1.75 -5.56
C VAL A 23 -15.64 2.11 -7.00
N GLU A 24 -16.61 2.19 -7.92
CA GLU A 24 -16.38 2.63 -9.29
C GLU A 24 -15.87 4.08 -9.36
N ALA A 25 -16.46 4.98 -8.58
CA ALA A 25 -16.02 6.37 -8.47
C ALA A 25 -14.59 6.46 -7.94
N MET A 26 -14.22 5.65 -6.94
CA MET A 26 -12.87 5.61 -6.38
C MET A 26 -11.82 5.14 -7.40
N ILE A 27 -12.14 4.12 -8.21
CA ILE A 27 -11.23 3.67 -9.28
C ILE A 27 -11.09 4.73 -10.37
N ARG A 28 -12.18 5.42 -10.72
CA ARG A 28 -12.14 6.54 -11.67
C ARG A 28 -11.26 7.67 -11.15
N GLN A 29 -11.45 8.07 -9.90
CA GLN A 29 -10.64 9.08 -9.23
C GLN A 29 -9.17 8.68 -9.19
N LEU A 30 -8.86 7.40 -8.90
CA LEU A 30 -7.49 6.90 -8.93
C LEU A 30 -6.86 7.06 -10.32
N LYS A 31 -7.58 6.69 -11.38
CA LYS A 31 -7.09 6.86 -12.77
C LYS A 31 -6.87 8.33 -13.11
N GLU A 32 -7.74 9.22 -12.67
CA GLU A 32 -7.61 10.67 -12.86
C GLU A 32 -6.41 11.24 -12.11
N CYS A 33 -6.20 10.87 -10.84
CA CYS A 33 -5.03 11.26 -10.06
C CYS A 33 -3.72 10.81 -10.74
N LEU A 34 -3.66 9.59 -11.25
CA LEU A 34 -2.48 9.08 -11.96
C LEU A 34 -2.23 9.83 -13.26
N LYS A 35 -3.29 10.15 -14.02
CA LYS A 35 -3.18 10.94 -15.25
C LYS A 35 -2.69 12.36 -14.97
N ALA A 36 -3.08 12.93 -13.83
CA ALA A 36 -2.69 14.27 -13.40
C ALA A 36 -1.34 14.33 -12.65
N ASN A 37 -0.56 13.23 -12.62
CA ASN A 37 0.68 13.10 -11.86
C ASN A 37 0.52 13.31 -10.33
N MET A 38 -0.69 13.17 -9.79
CA MET A 38 -1.01 13.30 -8.36
C MET A 38 -0.76 11.97 -7.62
N TYR A 39 0.47 11.46 -7.74
CA TYR A 39 0.88 10.16 -7.22
C TYR A 39 0.82 10.07 -5.69
N ASN A 40 1.04 11.17 -4.97
CA ASN A 40 0.92 11.18 -3.51
C ASN A 40 -0.53 11.00 -3.06
N GLU A 41 -1.49 11.62 -3.76
CA GLU A 41 -2.93 11.47 -3.49
C GLU A 41 -3.41 10.06 -3.85
N ALA A 42 -2.93 9.54 -4.98
CA ALA A 42 -3.24 8.19 -5.43
C ALA A 42 -2.88 7.11 -4.39
N VAL A 43 -1.79 7.29 -3.61
CA VAL A 43 -1.45 6.36 -2.52
C VAL A 43 -2.55 6.30 -1.46
N TYR A 44 -3.16 7.43 -1.10
CA TYR A 44 -4.26 7.43 -0.12
C TYR A 44 -5.49 6.72 -0.66
N LEU A 45 -5.80 6.87 -1.95
CA LEU A 45 -6.91 6.15 -2.60
C LEU A 45 -6.66 4.64 -2.59
N VAL A 46 -5.44 4.20 -2.91
CA VAL A 46 -5.07 2.77 -2.88
C VAL A 46 -5.15 2.20 -1.46
N ARG A 47 -4.66 2.93 -0.44
CA ARG A 47 -4.79 2.52 0.97
C ARG A 47 -6.24 2.49 1.42
N PHE A 48 -7.07 3.42 0.95
CA PHE A 48 -8.50 3.44 1.24
C PHE A 48 -9.20 2.21 0.66
N LEU A 49 -8.97 1.91 -0.62
CA LEU A 49 -9.49 0.69 -1.28
C LEU A 49 -9.00 -0.59 -0.57
N SER A 50 -7.75 -0.58 -0.10
CA SER A 50 -7.19 -1.70 0.67
C SER A 50 -7.94 -1.93 1.97
N ASP A 51 -8.16 -0.88 2.77
CA ASP A 51 -8.83 -1.01 4.06
C ASP A 51 -10.34 -1.30 3.93
N LEU A 52 -10.95 -0.98 2.78
CA LEU A 52 -12.33 -1.38 2.45
C LEU A 52 -12.52 -2.89 2.32
N VAL A 53 -11.44 -3.67 2.11
CA VAL A 53 -11.52 -5.14 2.18
C VAL A 53 -11.83 -5.59 3.61
N ASN A 54 -11.16 -5.00 4.60
CA ASN A 54 -11.43 -5.29 6.02
C ASN A 54 -12.84 -4.88 6.44
N CYS A 55 -13.45 -3.92 5.72
CA CYS A 55 -14.82 -3.48 5.95
C CYS A 55 -15.86 -4.29 5.16
N HIS A 56 -15.47 -5.40 4.53
CA HIS A 56 -16.34 -6.25 3.69
C HIS A 56 -17.03 -5.51 2.54
N VAL A 57 -16.43 -4.43 2.03
CA VAL A 57 -16.94 -3.72 0.85
C VAL A 57 -16.30 -4.27 -0.43
N ILE A 58 -15.00 -4.54 -0.39
CA ILE A 58 -14.25 -5.05 -1.56
C ILE A 58 -13.80 -6.48 -1.32
N ALA A 59 -13.98 -7.34 -2.32
CA ALA A 59 -13.50 -8.71 -2.27
C ALA A 59 -11.96 -8.77 -2.36
N ALA A 60 -11.32 -9.43 -1.38
CA ALA A 60 -9.87 -9.58 -1.31
C ALA A 60 -9.21 -10.05 -2.63
N PRO A 61 -9.76 -11.03 -3.39
CA PRO A 61 -9.17 -11.46 -4.65
C PRO A 61 -9.02 -10.31 -5.68
N SER A 62 -9.95 -9.36 -5.70
CA SER A 62 -9.90 -8.23 -6.62
C SER A 62 -8.82 -7.21 -6.24
N MET A 63 -8.54 -7.02 -4.93
CA MET A 63 -7.38 -6.24 -4.48
C MET A 63 -6.05 -6.93 -4.78
N VAL A 64 -5.96 -8.25 -4.60
CA VAL A 64 -4.75 -9.01 -4.97
C VAL A 64 -4.48 -8.86 -6.46
N ALA A 65 -5.48 -9.03 -7.32
CA ALA A 65 -5.33 -8.83 -8.77
C ALA A 65 -4.88 -7.40 -9.13
N MET A 66 -5.40 -6.38 -8.43
CA MET A 66 -4.93 -5.01 -8.60
C MET A 66 -3.44 -4.85 -8.22
N PHE A 67 -3.00 -5.47 -7.11
CA PHE A 67 -1.61 -5.45 -6.69
C PHE A 67 -0.67 -6.25 -7.59
N GLU A 68 -1.14 -7.35 -8.18
CA GLU A 68 -0.40 -8.06 -9.23
C GLU A 68 -0.13 -7.14 -10.42
N ASN A 69 -1.13 -6.36 -10.84
CA ASN A 69 -0.97 -5.37 -11.90
C ASN A 69 -0.08 -4.20 -11.49
N PHE A 70 0.00 -3.84 -10.21
CA PHE A 70 0.95 -2.82 -9.74
C PHE A 70 2.38 -3.33 -9.81
N VAL A 71 2.61 -4.56 -9.35
CA VAL A 71 3.96 -5.14 -9.29
C VAL A 71 4.43 -5.57 -10.69
N SER A 72 3.53 -5.87 -11.63
CA SER A 72 3.91 -6.13 -13.02
C SER A 72 4.59 -4.93 -13.70
N VAL A 73 4.35 -3.70 -13.24
CA VAL A 73 5.06 -2.49 -13.72
C VAL A 73 6.58 -2.62 -13.53
N THR A 74 7.03 -3.39 -12.53
CA THR A 74 8.46 -3.64 -12.33
C THR A 74 9.10 -4.40 -13.49
N GLN A 75 8.32 -5.09 -14.33
CA GLN A 75 8.77 -5.84 -15.50
C GLN A 75 8.61 -5.06 -16.82
N GLU A 76 8.10 -3.82 -16.77
CA GLU A 76 8.09 -2.95 -17.96
C GLU A 76 9.52 -2.61 -18.39
N GLU A 77 9.78 -2.67 -19.69
CA GLU A 77 11.05 -2.27 -20.29
C GLU A 77 11.06 -0.76 -20.57
N ASP A 78 12.25 -0.15 -20.58
CA ASP A 78 12.46 1.27 -20.92
C ASP A 78 11.65 2.30 -20.10
N VAL A 79 11.34 1.98 -18.84
CA VAL A 79 10.66 2.91 -17.92
C VAL A 79 11.57 3.43 -16.80
N PRO A 80 11.36 4.66 -16.30
CA PRO A 80 12.12 5.22 -15.19
C PRO A 80 11.98 4.38 -13.91
N GLN A 81 13.07 4.21 -13.16
CA GLN A 81 13.04 3.51 -11.86
C GLN A 81 11.97 4.09 -10.91
N VAL A 82 11.83 5.42 -10.89
CA VAL A 82 10.85 6.14 -10.05
C VAL A 82 9.38 5.79 -10.35
N ARG A 83 9.08 5.28 -11.55
CA ARG A 83 7.75 4.74 -11.89
C ARG A 83 7.49 3.45 -11.13
N CYS A 84 8.38 2.48 -11.29
CA CYS A 84 8.29 1.17 -10.66
C CYS A 84 8.32 1.30 -9.12
N ASP A 85 9.20 2.17 -8.62
CA ASP A 85 9.33 2.53 -7.22
C ASP A 85 8.00 3.00 -6.60
N TRP A 86 7.23 3.82 -7.33
CA TRP A 86 5.94 4.30 -6.83
C TRP A 86 4.89 3.20 -6.72
N TYR A 87 4.76 2.33 -7.72
CA TYR A 87 3.79 1.22 -7.67
C TYR A 87 4.14 0.20 -6.58
N VAL A 88 5.42 -0.12 -6.42
CA VAL A 88 5.92 -0.97 -5.31
C VAL A 88 5.64 -0.30 -3.97
N TYR A 89 5.88 1.00 -3.84
CA TYR A 89 5.57 1.75 -2.62
C TYR A 89 4.07 1.75 -2.31
N ALA A 90 3.21 1.99 -3.30
CA ALA A 90 1.76 2.00 -3.12
C ALA A 90 1.23 0.64 -2.64
N PHE A 91 1.78 -0.45 -3.18
CA PHE A 91 1.51 -1.82 -2.70
C PHE A 91 2.01 -2.04 -1.27
N LEU A 92 3.32 -1.95 -1.03
CA LEU A 92 3.93 -2.28 0.26
C LEU A 92 3.36 -1.43 1.39
N SER A 93 3.15 -0.14 1.14
CA SER A 93 2.61 0.77 2.14
C SER A 93 1.10 0.63 2.36
N SER A 94 0.42 -0.29 1.68
CA SER A 94 -0.99 -0.64 1.96
C SER A 94 -1.11 -1.87 2.86
N LEU A 95 -0.06 -2.71 2.92
CA LEU A 95 -0.05 -3.95 3.69
C LEU A 95 -0.23 -3.79 5.21
N PRO A 96 0.19 -2.70 5.88
CA PRO A 96 -0.14 -2.52 7.30
C PRO A 96 -1.65 -2.52 7.57
N TRP A 97 -2.46 -2.11 6.59
CA TRP A 97 -3.91 -2.10 6.73
C TRP A 97 -4.55 -3.42 6.33
N VAL A 98 -4.18 -3.98 5.17
CA VAL A 98 -4.91 -5.12 4.55
C VAL A 98 -4.09 -6.42 4.49
N GLY A 99 -2.81 -6.39 4.82
CA GLY A 99 -1.87 -7.50 4.55
C GLY A 99 -2.32 -8.82 5.16
N LYS A 100 -2.83 -8.80 6.40
CA LYS A 100 -3.39 -9.97 7.07
C LYS A 100 -4.53 -10.62 6.25
N GLU A 101 -5.53 -9.83 5.90
CA GLU A 101 -6.74 -10.28 5.20
C GLU A 101 -6.42 -10.84 3.79
N LEU A 102 -5.52 -10.18 3.06
CA LEU A 102 -5.08 -10.69 1.75
C LEU A 102 -4.30 -11.99 1.89
N TYR A 103 -3.41 -12.08 2.87
CA TYR A 103 -2.59 -13.26 3.07
C TYR A 103 -3.40 -14.45 3.57
N GLU A 104 -4.41 -14.25 4.41
CA GLU A 104 -5.31 -15.32 4.86
C GLU A 104 -6.16 -15.89 3.72
N LYS A 105 -6.57 -15.06 2.75
CA LYS A 105 -7.41 -15.50 1.62
C LYS A 105 -6.63 -15.97 0.40
N LYS A 106 -5.42 -15.46 0.19
CA LYS A 106 -4.64 -15.55 -1.06
C LYS A 106 -3.14 -15.61 -0.78
N ASP A 107 -2.72 -16.49 0.13
CA ASP A 107 -1.32 -16.64 0.57
C ASP A 107 -0.35 -16.91 -0.60
N THR A 108 -0.72 -17.83 -1.50
CA THR A 108 0.11 -18.27 -2.62
C THR A 108 0.36 -17.14 -3.61
N GLU A 109 -0.69 -16.40 -3.97
CA GLU A 109 -0.58 -15.23 -4.84
C GLU A 109 0.21 -14.10 -4.16
N MET A 110 -0.03 -13.85 -2.87
CA MET A 110 0.70 -12.84 -2.10
C MET A 110 2.20 -13.15 -2.01
N GLU A 111 2.58 -14.42 -1.81
CA GLU A 111 3.98 -14.84 -1.82
C GLU A 111 4.65 -14.62 -3.16
N ARG A 112 3.94 -14.89 -4.27
CA ARG A 112 4.44 -14.61 -5.62
C ARG A 112 4.68 -13.11 -5.84
N ILE A 113 3.74 -12.26 -5.40
CA ILE A 113 3.87 -10.79 -5.48
C ILE A 113 5.07 -10.33 -4.66
N LEU A 114 5.20 -10.77 -3.41
CA LEU A 114 6.30 -10.39 -2.53
C LEU A 114 7.66 -10.84 -3.08
N SER A 115 7.76 -12.05 -3.64
CA SER A 115 8.98 -12.53 -4.30
C SER A 115 9.36 -11.67 -5.51
N THR A 116 8.38 -11.25 -6.30
CA THR A 116 8.61 -10.34 -7.45
C THR A 116 9.12 -8.98 -6.97
N VAL A 117 8.53 -8.44 -5.90
CA VAL A 117 8.99 -7.19 -5.28
C VAL A 117 10.41 -7.34 -4.74
N GLU A 118 10.73 -8.43 -4.05
CA GLU A 118 12.08 -8.66 -3.52
C GLU A 118 13.14 -8.68 -4.63
N ASN A 119 12.85 -9.37 -5.74
CA ASN A 119 13.74 -9.42 -6.90
C ASN A 119 13.92 -8.03 -7.52
N TYR A 120 12.85 -7.24 -7.60
CA TYR A 120 12.94 -5.86 -8.05
C TYR A 120 13.80 -5.01 -7.11
N LEU A 121 13.58 -5.06 -5.80
CA LEU A 121 14.33 -4.27 -4.82
C LEU A 121 15.84 -4.55 -4.87
N LYS A 122 16.24 -5.82 -5.07
CA LYS A 122 17.65 -6.23 -5.19
C LYS A 122 18.38 -5.61 -6.37
N ARG A 123 17.69 -5.28 -7.47
CA ARG A 123 18.28 -4.72 -8.70
C ARG A 123 18.22 -3.19 -8.80
N ARG A 124 17.61 -2.51 -7.82
CA ARG A 124 17.46 -1.04 -7.83
C ARG A 124 18.81 -0.34 -7.71
N GLN A 125 18.95 0.77 -8.42
CA GLN A 125 20.07 1.68 -8.28
C GLN A 125 19.87 2.59 -7.05
N LYS A 126 20.91 2.72 -6.24
CA LYS A 126 20.92 3.53 -5.00
C LYS A 126 21.80 4.78 -5.11
N THR A 127 22.03 5.25 -6.33
CA THR A 127 22.87 6.42 -6.64
C THR A 127 22.39 7.71 -5.99
N HIS A 128 21.09 7.83 -5.73
CA HIS A 128 20.47 8.99 -5.09
C HIS A 128 20.69 9.05 -3.58
N VAL A 129 21.03 7.93 -2.92
CA VAL A 129 21.08 7.85 -1.44
C VAL A 129 22.05 8.86 -0.83
N PRO A 130 23.34 8.95 -1.26
CA PRO A 130 24.28 9.89 -0.64
C PRO A 130 23.87 11.36 -0.77
N MET A 131 23.10 11.70 -1.81
CA MET A 131 22.61 13.06 -2.04
C MET A 131 21.43 13.43 -1.11
N LEU A 132 20.67 12.44 -0.66
CA LEU A 132 19.43 12.65 0.11
C LEU A 132 19.58 12.40 1.61
N GLN A 133 20.71 11.82 2.05
CA GLN A 133 20.98 11.57 3.46
C GLN A 133 21.22 12.89 4.22
N VAL A 134 20.55 13.04 5.37
CA VAL A 134 20.82 14.13 6.31
C VAL A 134 22.19 13.94 6.99
N TRP A 135 22.51 12.69 7.33
CA TRP A 135 23.80 12.28 7.88
C TRP A 135 24.33 11.07 7.12
N SER A 136 25.61 11.12 6.73
CA SER A 136 26.30 10.01 6.06
C SER A 136 26.85 8.96 7.03
N ALA A 137 26.83 9.24 8.34
CA ALA A 137 27.28 8.30 9.35
C ALA A 137 26.18 7.26 9.62
N ASP A 138 26.54 5.98 9.62
CA ASP A 138 25.59 4.88 9.88
C ASP A 138 25.24 4.72 11.37
N LYS A 139 25.95 5.42 12.26
CA LYS A 139 25.75 5.38 13.71
C LYS A 139 25.39 6.78 14.23
N PRO A 140 24.49 6.89 15.23
CA PRO A 140 23.75 5.80 15.89
C PRO A 140 22.62 5.22 15.03
N HIS A 141 22.11 5.99 14.06
CA HIS A 141 20.98 5.58 13.22
C HIS A 141 21.30 5.72 11.73
N PRO A 142 21.28 4.63 10.95
CA PRO A 142 21.48 4.70 9.51
C PRO A 142 20.30 5.41 8.85
N GLN A 143 20.60 6.28 7.89
CA GLN A 143 19.61 6.95 7.05
C GLN A 143 19.30 6.07 5.84
N GLU A 144 18.32 5.18 6.02
CA GLU A 144 17.95 4.13 5.06
C GLU A 144 17.14 4.67 3.87
N GLU A 145 17.33 4.06 2.70
CA GLU A 145 16.48 4.30 1.53
C GLU A 145 15.03 3.85 1.83
N TYR A 146 14.04 4.65 1.41
CA TYR A 146 12.67 4.49 1.89
C TYR A 146 12.00 3.16 1.53
N LEU A 147 12.32 2.55 0.38
CA LEU A 147 11.78 1.25 -0.02
C LEU A 147 12.49 0.10 0.68
N ASP A 148 13.81 0.19 0.88
CA ASP A 148 14.54 -0.79 1.69
C ASP A 148 14.01 -0.81 3.13
N CYS A 149 13.83 0.37 3.73
CA CYS A 149 13.30 0.51 5.07
C CYS A 149 11.87 -0.04 5.18
N LEU A 150 10.99 0.32 4.23
CA LEU A 150 9.62 -0.18 4.18
C LEU A 150 9.58 -1.70 3.98
N TRP A 151 10.44 -2.24 3.12
CA TRP A 151 10.54 -3.68 2.91
C TRP A 151 10.89 -4.42 4.19
N ALA A 152 11.89 -3.94 4.95
CA ALA A 152 12.25 -4.51 6.24
C ALA A 152 11.08 -4.49 7.24
N GLN A 153 10.30 -3.40 7.27
CA GLN A 153 9.09 -3.28 8.10
C GLN A 153 8.03 -4.31 7.70
N ILE A 154 7.77 -4.48 6.41
CA ILE A 154 6.81 -5.48 5.91
C ILE A 154 7.29 -6.91 6.19
N GLN A 155 8.59 -7.19 6.03
CA GLN A 155 9.14 -8.51 6.37
C GLN A 155 8.99 -8.83 7.86
N LYS A 156 9.23 -7.86 8.74
CA LYS A 156 8.94 -8.01 10.16
C LYS A 156 7.46 -8.28 10.41
N MET A 157 6.57 -7.51 9.79
CA MET A 157 5.13 -7.69 9.94
C MET A 157 4.67 -9.08 9.46
N LYS A 158 5.18 -9.56 8.33
CA LYS A 158 4.92 -10.92 7.84
C LYS A 158 5.40 -11.98 8.83
N LYS A 159 6.61 -11.82 9.38
CA LYS A 159 7.18 -12.72 10.41
C LYS A 159 6.32 -12.74 11.68
N ASP A 160 5.75 -11.60 12.04
CA ASP A 160 4.85 -11.43 13.18
C ASP A 160 3.38 -11.76 12.83
N HIS A 161 3.15 -12.63 11.83
CA HIS A 161 1.83 -13.10 11.39
C HIS A 161 0.84 -11.97 11.04
N TRP A 162 1.36 -10.91 10.41
CA TRP A 162 0.61 -9.73 10.00
C TRP A 162 -0.09 -9.00 11.15
N GLN A 163 0.42 -9.15 12.38
CA GLN A 163 -0.10 -8.43 13.55
C GLN A 163 0.65 -7.11 13.76
N GLU A 164 -0.09 -6.07 14.10
CA GLU A 164 0.44 -4.77 14.50
C GLU A 164 -0.37 -4.23 15.69
N ARG A 165 0.14 -3.20 16.36
CA ARG A 165 -0.40 -2.71 17.65
C ARG A 165 -0.82 -1.24 17.65
N HIS A 166 -0.84 -0.57 16.50
CA HIS A 166 -1.00 0.87 16.42
C HIS A 166 -2.26 1.32 15.68
N ILE A 167 -2.69 0.63 14.63
CA ILE A 167 -3.77 1.10 13.77
C ILE A 167 -5.13 0.89 14.49
N PRO A 168 -5.89 1.95 14.78
CA PRO A 168 -7.25 1.80 15.28
C PRO A 168 -8.17 1.34 14.15
N ARG A 169 -8.94 0.28 14.41
CA ARG A 169 -9.80 -0.40 13.42
C ARG A 169 -11.26 -0.39 13.88
N PRO A 170 -12.01 0.73 13.72
CA PRO A 170 -13.36 0.85 14.26
C PRO A 170 -14.35 -0.18 13.72
N TYR A 171 -14.17 -0.63 12.47
CA TYR A 171 -14.99 -1.66 11.83
C TYR A 171 -15.03 -3.00 12.60
N LEU A 172 -14.02 -3.30 13.45
CA LEU A 172 -14.05 -4.50 14.31
C LEU A 172 -15.20 -4.47 15.33
N ALA A 173 -15.68 -3.28 15.72
CA ALA A 173 -16.83 -3.15 16.61
C ALA A 173 -18.19 -3.42 15.90
N PHE A 174 -18.17 -3.55 14.56
CA PHE A 174 -19.36 -3.72 13.73
C PHE A 174 -19.33 -5.04 12.94
N ASP A 175 -18.56 -6.02 13.39
CA ASP A 175 -18.33 -7.30 12.70
C ASP A 175 -19.64 -8.02 12.33
N SER A 176 -20.62 -8.03 13.23
CA SER A 176 -21.94 -8.63 12.99
C SER A 176 -22.71 -8.00 11.84
N VAL A 177 -22.52 -6.71 11.58
CA VAL A 177 -23.19 -5.98 10.49
C VAL A 177 -22.42 -6.14 9.19
N LEU A 178 -21.09 -6.05 9.24
CA LEU A 178 -20.24 -6.05 8.05
C LEU A 178 -20.09 -7.46 7.44
N CYS A 179 -20.10 -8.51 8.25
CA CYS A 179 -20.03 -9.90 7.75
C CYS A 179 -21.25 -10.30 6.90
N GLU A 180 -22.42 -9.71 7.14
CA GLU A 180 -23.65 -9.95 6.37
C GLU A 180 -23.69 -9.16 5.05
N ALA A 181 -22.80 -8.17 4.89
CA ALA A 181 -22.78 -7.32 3.70
C ALA A 181 -22.20 -8.07 2.49
N LEU A 182 -22.80 -7.82 1.32
CA LEU A 182 -22.27 -8.31 0.05
C LEU A 182 -21.05 -7.47 -0.37
N GLN A 183 -20.04 -8.16 -0.90
CA GLN A 183 -18.79 -7.57 -1.39
C GLN A 183 -18.86 -7.25 -2.88
N HIS A 184 -18.11 -6.22 -3.28
CA HIS A 184 -17.93 -5.82 -4.68
C HIS A 184 -16.57 -6.30 -5.19
N ASN A 185 -16.52 -6.65 -6.48
CA ASN A 185 -15.25 -6.86 -7.16
C ASN A 185 -14.78 -5.55 -7.77
N LEU A 186 -13.49 -5.24 -7.61
CA LEU A 186 -12.90 -4.14 -8.35
C LEU A 186 -12.97 -4.40 -9.87
N PRO A 187 -13.27 -3.37 -10.68
CA PRO A 187 -13.05 -3.46 -12.11
C PRO A 187 -11.56 -3.68 -12.41
N PRO A 188 -11.21 -4.37 -13.51
CA PRO A 188 -9.82 -4.56 -13.90
C PRO A 188 -9.06 -3.23 -13.95
N PHE A 189 -7.96 -3.17 -13.21
CA PHE A 189 -7.09 -2.01 -13.15
C PHE A 189 -5.82 -2.26 -13.96
N THR A 190 -5.61 -1.45 -14.99
CA THR A 190 -4.35 -1.42 -15.74
C THR A 190 -3.63 -0.12 -15.40
N PRO A 191 -2.38 -0.17 -14.89
CA PRO A 191 -1.53 1.00 -14.71
C PRO A 191 -1.49 1.86 -15.97
N PRO A 192 -1.72 3.19 -15.89
CA PRO A 192 -1.53 4.05 -17.04
C PRO A 192 -0.11 3.93 -17.60
N PRO A 193 0.06 3.81 -18.92
CA PRO A 193 1.39 3.64 -19.53
C PRO A 193 2.28 4.84 -19.24
N HIS A 194 3.59 4.62 -19.25
CA HIS A 194 4.54 5.72 -19.15
C HIS A 194 4.46 6.62 -20.39
N THR A 195 4.46 7.93 -20.17
CA THR A 195 4.56 8.95 -21.22
C THR A 195 5.65 9.95 -20.86
N ALA A 196 6.08 10.77 -21.83
CA ALA A 196 7.05 11.84 -21.59
C ALA A 196 6.56 12.88 -20.58
N ASP A 197 5.24 13.06 -20.45
CA ASP A 197 4.61 13.99 -19.51
C ASP A 197 4.41 13.37 -18.10
N SER A 198 4.78 12.11 -17.90
CA SER A 198 4.65 11.43 -16.61
C SER A 198 5.72 11.91 -15.62
N VAL A 199 5.28 12.44 -14.49
CA VAL A 199 6.16 12.98 -13.44
C VAL A 199 5.96 12.21 -12.14
N TYR A 200 6.89 11.32 -11.83
CA TYR A 200 6.82 10.46 -10.65
C TYR A 200 7.48 11.11 -9.42
N PRO A 201 7.06 10.75 -8.19
CA PRO A 201 7.73 11.22 -6.99
C PRO A 201 9.20 10.82 -6.93
N MET A 202 10.03 11.71 -6.39
CA MET A 202 11.44 11.41 -6.14
C MET A 202 11.61 10.33 -5.06
N PRO A 203 12.69 9.54 -5.09
CA PRO A 203 13.04 8.65 -4.00
C PRO A 203 13.33 9.46 -2.73
N ARG A 204 13.24 8.79 -1.58
CA ARG A 204 13.39 9.42 -0.26
C ARG A 204 14.37 8.62 0.59
N VAL A 205 14.95 9.29 1.58
CA VAL A 205 15.70 8.66 2.66
C VAL A 205 14.93 8.87 3.96
N THR A 206 14.80 7.82 4.75
CA THR A 206 14.04 7.85 6.00
C THR A 206 14.86 8.57 7.06
N PHE A 207 14.34 9.72 7.51
CA PHE A 207 14.93 10.43 8.63
C PHE A 207 14.80 9.62 9.92
N ARG A 208 15.91 9.43 10.64
CA ARG A 208 15.92 8.71 11.93
C ARG A 208 16.92 9.34 12.88
N MET A 209 16.47 9.69 14.08
CA MET A 209 17.31 10.24 15.15
C MET A 209 16.98 9.74 16.56
N PHE A 210 15.91 8.93 16.69
CA PHE A 210 15.43 8.42 17.96
C PHE A 210 15.33 6.89 17.94
N ASP A 211 15.55 6.29 19.10
CA ASP A 211 15.14 4.94 19.45
C ASP A 211 14.56 4.86 20.87
N TYR A 212 14.28 3.64 21.36
CA TYR A 212 13.65 3.42 22.67
C TYR A 212 14.54 3.83 23.85
N THR A 213 15.86 3.96 23.65
CA THR A 213 16.80 4.36 24.71
C THR A 213 16.77 5.85 24.99
N ASP A 214 16.21 6.65 24.07
CA ASP A 214 16.04 8.09 24.23
C ASP A 214 14.86 8.47 25.16
N ASP A 215 13.94 7.52 25.43
CA ASP A 215 12.79 7.70 26.34
C ASP A 215 12.57 6.43 27.21
N PRO A 216 13.44 6.17 28.20
CA PRO A 216 13.45 4.92 28.97
C PRO A 216 12.32 4.79 30.01
N GLU A 217 11.59 5.87 30.31
CA GLU A 217 10.52 5.85 31.32
C GLU A 217 9.17 5.35 30.78
N VAL A 218 9.01 5.31 29.45
CA VAL A 218 7.74 5.00 28.76
C VAL A 218 7.78 3.65 27.99
N SER A 219 8.96 3.02 27.89
CA SER A 219 9.21 1.79 27.11
C SER A 219 8.75 0.49 27.78
#